data_AF-A0A3M1R7T8-F1
#
_entry.id   AF-A0A3M1R7T8-F1
#
_cell.length_a   1.000
_cell.length_b   1.000
_cell.length_c   1.000
_cell.angle_alpha   90.00
_cell.angle_beta   90.00
_cell.angle_gamma   90.00
#
_symmetry.space_group_name_H-M   'P 1'
#
loop_
_entity.id
_entity.type
_entity.pdbx_description
1 polymer ?
#
loop_
_entity_poly.entity_id
_entity_poly.type
_entity_poly.pdbx_seq_one_letter_code
_entity_poly.pdbx_strand_id
1 'polypeptide(L)'
;MRRAIAAALLGAGLACAGRTPAPPSGATPPPRDYQILIHYELGMHCTGFDFTYCCILPPYNSILAQVVKTDRAGGPPRLLRADPNDPEVLVDGDRRFKLRYRHEAPDGTPNTHSEHQKLLYWTAEYKGRTLASEEFRQLYVYEDLKGSNRSGTTADRKKLRVGKAYPIKIDRGPTNQRLSGDYLRFSGPTGTVVFTDSPAMENVPIELSPPNTWEALGLPLTPFADNAPTAFFLKESDIRPFQRAVVTLVDAATGKPVLGRDGKPIEAFGTNPIDVPACDRCHATENANGDTFTKYKQEYAYWRKAMRTSDYFARLKAAAISILEIHDARNGTAFTAHYPAGGTVVTRLGHDSVRCQDCHADNVVGVLASKRIRDVPASERGPDFERLNPDPDALIPPLTEALH
;
A
#
# COMPACT_ATOMS: atom_id res chain seq x y z
N MET A 1 17.73 67.47 -48.41
CA MET A 1 17.07 66.16 -48.54
C MET A 1 17.51 65.25 -47.39
N ARG A 2 16.52 64.74 -46.63
CA ARG A 2 16.44 63.51 -45.78
C ARG A 2 17.67 63.14 -44.92
N ARG A 3 17.72 63.37 -43.60
CA ARG A 3 16.94 62.79 -42.45
C ARG A 3 16.89 61.27 -42.44
N ALA A 4 17.63 60.65 -41.51
CA ALA A 4 17.43 59.28 -41.04
C ALA A 4 16.92 59.34 -39.58
N ILE A 5 15.87 58.57 -39.32
CA ILE A 5 15.00 58.59 -38.14
C ILE A 5 15.48 57.55 -37.13
N ALA A 6 15.51 57.96 -35.85
CA ALA A 6 15.65 57.07 -34.70
C ALA A 6 14.38 56.25 -34.48
N ALA A 7 14.52 54.95 -34.18
CA ALA A 7 13.44 54.14 -33.65
C ALA A 7 13.91 53.50 -32.33
N ALA A 8 13.51 54.12 -31.22
CA ALA A 8 13.54 53.52 -29.90
C ALA A 8 12.27 52.67 -29.75
N LEU A 9 12.45 51.36 -29.60
CA LEU A 9 11.37 50.44 -29.24
C LEU A 9 11.18 50.49 -27.71
N LEU A 10 10.25 51.35 -27.26
CA LEU A 10 9.62 51.20 -25.96
C LEU A 10 8.65 50.00 -26.03
N GLY A 11 9.09 48.85 -25.54
CA GLY A 11 8.20 47.73 -25.23
C GLY A 11 7.45 48.02 -23.93
N ALA A 12 6.18 48.40 -24.04
CA ALA A 12 5.26 48.48 -22.91
C ALA A 12 5.05 47.07 -22.33
N GLY A 13 5.61 46.82 -21.14
CA GLY A 13 5.27 45.65 -20.34
C GLY A 13 3.84 45.77 -19.84
N LEU A 14 2.89 45.20 -20.57
CA LEU A 14 1.52 45.00 -20.11
C LEU A 14 1.56 43.95 -18.99
N ALA A 15 1.55 44.41 -17.74
CA ALA A 15 1.25 43.54 -16.63
C ALA A 15 -0.19 43.04 -16.80
N CYS A 16 -0.36 41.77 -17.20
CA CYS A 16 -1.64 41.08 -17.11
C CYS A 16 -1.97 40.86 -15.62
N ALA A 17 -2.44 41.92 -14.95
CA ALA A 17 -3.24 41.80 -13.75
C ALA A 17 -4.57 41.18 -14.18
N GLY A 18 -4.60 39.85 -14.26
CA GLY A 18 -5.83 39.09 -14.49
C GLY A 18 -6.82 39.43 -13.39
N ARG A 19 -7.78 40.31 -13.70
CA ARG A 19 -8.97 40.47 -12.89
C ARG A 19 -9.68 39.12 -12.88
N THR A 20 -9.69 38.47 -11.72
CA THR A 20 -10.58 37.33 -11.47
C THR A 20 -12.02 37.79 -11.80
N PRO A 21 -12.76 37.05 -12.65
CA PRO A 21 -14.14 37.38 -12.94
C PRO A 21 -14.93 37.44 -11.62
N ALA A 22 -15.80 38.46 -11.48
CA ALA A 22 -16.74 38.47 -10.38
C ALA A 22 -17.58 37.18 -10.42
N PRO A 23 -17.86 36.54 -9.27
CA PRO A 23 -18.69 35.34 -9.25
C PRO A 23 -20.05 35.64 -9.92
N PRO A 24 -20.60 34.71 -10.73
CA PRO A 24 -21.87 34.92 -11.40
C PRO A 24 -22.96 35.23 -10.38
N SER A 25 -23.78 36.25 -10.64
CA SER A 25 -24.91 36.58 -9.78
C SER A 25 -25.85 35.37 -9.73
N GLY A 26 -26.08 34.85 -8.54
CA GLY A 26 -26.86 33.62 -8.32
C GLY A 26 -26.05 32.36 -8.02
N ALA A 27 -24.70 32.44 -7.94
CA ALA A 27 -23.92 31.32 -7.40
C ALA A 27 -24.32 31.05 -5.95
N THR A 28 -24.87 29.86 -5.68
CA THR A 28 -25.18 29.43 -4.32
C THR A 28 -23.89 29.41 -3.51
N PRO A 29 -23.83 30.08 -2.34
CA PRO A 29 -22.66 30.03 -1.48
C PRO A 29 -22.29 28.58 -1.17
N PRO A 30 -20.99 28.23 -1.15
CA PRO A 30 -20.56 26.90 -0.76
C PRO A 30 -21.15 26.52 0.61
N PRO A 31 -21.66 25.27 0.76
CA PRO A 31 -22.38 24.88 1.98
C PRO A 31 -21.48 24.85 3.23
N ARG A 32 -20.15 24.79 3.06
CA ARG A 32 -19.15 24.68 4.14
C ARG A 32 -18.07 25.76 3.99
N ASP A 33 -17.26 25.98 5.03
CA ASP A 33 -16.06 26.85 4.96
C ASP A 33 -14.87 26.11 4.34
N TYR A 34 -14.85 24.81 4.55
CA TYR A 34 -13.79 23.92 4.12
C TYR A 34 -14.42 22.73 3.42
N GLN A 35 -13.81 22.32 2.32
CA GLN A 35 -14.10 21.07 1.62
C GLN A 35 -12.85 20.21 1.65
N ILE A 36 -13.03 18.93 1.96
CA ILE A 36 -11.96 17.94 1.91
C ILE A 36 -12.20 17.14 0.64
N LEU A 37 -11.26 17.23 -0.29
CA LEU A 37 -11.18 16.34 -1.44
C LEU A 37 -10.31 15.17 -1.01
N ILE A 38 -10.85 13.97 -1.07
CA ILE A 38 -10.13 12.77 -0.70
C ILE A 38 -9.99 11.89 -1.94
N HIS A 39 -8.76 11.53 -2.21
CA HIS A 39 -8.42 10.51 -3.18
C HIS A 39 -7.81 9.35 -2.43
N TYR A 40 -8.26 8.17 -2.77
CA TYR A 40 -7.72 6.97 -2.17
C TYR A 40 -6.81 6.33 -3.19
N GLU A 41 -5.52 6.28 -2.84
CA GLU A 41 -4.55 5.54 -3.64
C GLU A 41 -4.53 4.11 -3.16
N LEU A 42 -5.10 3.30 -4.02
CA LEU A 42 -5.07 1.89 -3.88
C LEU A 42 -3.74 1.36 -4.42
N GLY A 43 -2.82 1.00 -3.53
CA GLY A 43 -1.79 0.06 -3.91
C GLY A 43 -2.49 -1.21 -4.38
N MET A 44 -2.12 -1.77 -5.54
CA MET A 44 -2.73 -3.00 -6.06
C MET A 44 -2.70 -4.06 -4.94
N HIS A 45 -3.86 -4.36 -4.35
CA HIS A 45 -4.02 -5.19 -3.15
C HIS A 45 -4.46 -6.59 -3.55
N CYS A 46 -3.79 -7.18 -4.53
CA CYS A 46 -4.13 -8.51 -5.03
C CYS A 46 -3.69 -9.59 -4.03
N THR A 47 -4.14 -9.50 -2.78
CA THR A 47 -3.72 -10.37 -1.70
C THR A 47 -4.57 -10.19 -0.43
N GLY A 48 -5.27 -11.27 -0.02
CA GLY A 48 -6.08 -11.38 1.18
C GLY A 48 -5.40 -11.28 2.56
N PHE A 49 -5.96 -12.01 3.52
CA PHE A 49 -5.65 -11.84 4.94
C PHE A 49 -4.70 -12.88 5.51
N ASP A 50 -4.33 -13.88 4.71
CA ASP A 50 -3.42 -14.94 5.09
C ASP A 50 -2.41 -15.23 3.95
N PHE A 51 -1.14 -14.93 4.22
CA PHE A 51 0.00 -15.16 3.32
C PHE A 51 1.17 -15.87 4.00
N THR A 52 0.80 -16.70 4.95
CA THR A 52 1.72 -17.55 5.70
C THR A 52 2.35 -18.62 4.81
N TYR A 53 1.78 -18.90 3.63
CA TYR A 53 2.38 -19.77 2.62
C TYR A 53 3.13 -19.02 1.52
N CYS A 54 2.47 -18.08 0.82
CA CYS A 54 3.10 -17.33 -0.25
C CYS A 54 2.48 -15.95 -0.44
N CYS A 55 3.22 -14.86 -0.27
CA CYS A 55 2.69 -13.50 -0.45
C CYS A 55 2.78 -13.06 -1.91
N ILE A 56 1.66 -12.65 -2.52
CA ILE A 56 1.65 -12.13 -3.89
C ILE A 56 1.88 -10.61 -3.92
N LEU A 57 1.33 -9.85 -2.97
CA LEU A 57 1.43 -8.39 -2.78
C LEU A 57 1.15 -8.08 -1.28
N PRO A 58 1.67 -6.99 -0.71
CA PRO A 58 1.30 -6.60 0.66
C PRO A 58 0.01 -5.78 0.76
N PRO A 59 -0.62 -5.71 1.95
CA PRO A 59 -1.66 -4.74 2.21
C PRO A 59 -1.03 -3.34 2.21
N TYR A 60 -1.37 -2.55 1.18
CA TYR A 60 -0.87 -1.20 1.00
C TYR A 60 -2.01 -0.26 0.58
N ASN A 61 -2.43 0.60 1.50
CA ASN A 61 -3.60 1.45 1.31
C ASN A 61 -3.25 2.89 1.71
N SER A 62 -3.49 3.86 0.85
CA SER A 62 -3.08 5.25 1.12
C SER A 62 -4.24 6.22 1.04
N ILE A 63 -4.36 7.09 2.05
CA ILE A 63 -5.28 8.22 2.02
C ILE A 63 -4.51 9.41 1.50
N LEU A 64 -4.99 10.01 0.41
CA LEU A 64 -4.54 11.31 -0.07
C LEU A 64 -5.68 12.31 0.05
N ALA A 65 -5.40 13.53 0.48
CA ALA A 65 -6.41 14.56 0.60
C ALA A 65 -5.87 15.94 0.28
N GLN A 66 -6.79 16.81 -0.14
CA GLN A 66 -6.57 18.23 -0.28
C GLN A 66 -7.69 18.96 0.43
N VAL A 67 -7.36 20.04 1.13
CA VAL A 67 -8.34 20.86 1.83
C VAL A 67 -8.48 22.19 1.13
N VAL A 68 -9.69 22.49 0.69
CA VAL A 68 -10.02 23.74 0.02
C VAL A 68 -10.81 24.61 0.98
N LYS A 69 -10.31 25.81 1.28
CA LYS A 69 -11.12 26.88 1.84
C LYS A 69 -12.01 27.42 0.74
N THR A 70 -13.30 27.28 0.92
CA THR A 70 -14.31 27.82 0.00
C THR A 70 -14.66 29.23 0.49
N ASP A 71 -14.17 30.25 -0.21
CA ASP A 71 -14.39 31.63 0.21
C ASP A 71 -15.88 31.99 0.06
N ARG A 72 -16.51 32.32 1.19
CA ARG A 72 -17.93 32.71 1.27
C ARG A 72 -18.19 34.14 0.84
N ALA A 73 -17.16 34.98 0.77
CA ALA A 73 -17.25 36.41 0.44
C ALA A 73 -16.97 36.68 -1.05
N GLY A 74 -16.99 35.63 -1.89
CA GLY A 74 -16.77 35.76 -3.33
C GLY A 74 -15.31 35.82 -3.75
N GLY A 75 -14.36 35.63 -2.82
CA GLY A 75 -12.96 35.43 -3.18
C GLY A 75 -12.71 34.05 -3.81
N PRO A 76 -11.51 33.83 -4.38
CA PRO A 76 -11.19 32.55 -4.99
C PRO A 76 -11.01 31.44 -3.93
N PRO A 77 -11.39 30.19 -4.25
CA PRO A 77 -11.07 29.05 -3.39
C PRO A 77 -9.55 28.91 -3.23
N ARG A 78 -9.12 28.46 -2.05
CA ARG A 78 -7.68 28.31 -1.73
C ARG A 78 -7.38 26.95 -1.15
N LEU A 79 -6.34 26.31 -1.66
CA LEU A 79 -5.77 25.12 -1.04
C LEU A 79 -5.08 25.50 0.28
N LEU A 80 -5.42 24.78 1.34
CA LEU A 80 -4.82 24.95 2.66
C LEU A 80 -3.61 24.04 2.80
N ARG A 81 -2.57 24.59 3.44
CA ARG A 81 -1.27 23.95 3.64
C ARG A 81 -1.01 23.74 5.12
N ALA A 82 0.03 22.98 5.41
CA ALA A 82 0.49 22.81 6.78
C ALA A 82 1.22 24.04 7.32
N ASP A 83 1.32 24.09 8.64
CA ASP A 83 2.28 24.91 9.36
C ASP A 83 3.72 24.54 8.88
N PRO A 84 4.59 25.53 8.63
CA PRO A 84 5.97 25.27 8.22
C PRO A 84 6.78 24.40 9.19
N ASN A 85 6.42 24.37 10.47
CA ASN A 85 7.11 23.66 11.54
C ASN A 85 6.40 22.38 12.00
N ASP A 86 5.16 22.15 11.57
CA ASP A 86 4.39 20.95 11.92
C ASP A 86 3.56 20.46 10.71
N PRO A 87 4.02 19.41 10.01
CA PRO A 87 3.35 18.91 8.81
C PRO A 87 1.97 18.27 9.10
N GLU A 88 1.59 18.04 10.36
CA GLU A 88 0.26 17.54 10.71
C GLU A 88 -0.75 18.66 10.98
N VAL A 89 -0.30 19.90 11.14
CA VAL A 89 -1.16 21.03 11.49
C VAL A 89 -1.51 21.85 10.27
N LEU A 90 -2.77 21.83 9.89
CA LEU A 90 -3.34 22.67 8.84
C LEU A 90 -3.61 24.08 9.39
N VAL A 91 -3.23 25.12 8.65
CA VAL A 91 -3.39 26.52 9.07
C VAL A 91 -4.34 27.32 8.16
N ASP A 92 -5.16 28.18 8.77
CA ASP A 92 -5.96 29.21 8.09
C ASP A 92 -6.01 30.49 8.95
N GLY A 93 -5.06 31.40 8.71
CA GLY A 93 -4.79 32.51 9.62
C GLY A 93 -4.33 31.99 10.98
N ASP A 94 -4.95 32.47 12.06
CA ASP A 94 -4.64 32.02 13.43
C ASP A 94 -5.28 30.68 13.79
N ARG A 95 -6.17 30.15 12.94
CA ARG A 95 -6.86 28.88 13.19
C ARG A 95 -5.94 27.72 12.84
N ARG A 96 -5.87 26.74 13.75
CA ARG A 96 -5.03 25.55 13.64
C ARG A 96 -5.90 24.30 13.70
N PHE A 97 -5.72 23.42 12.72
CA PHE A 97 -6.51 22.21 12.57
C PHE A 97 -5.62 20.99 12.36
N LYS A 98 -6.20 19.80 12.49
CA LYS A 98 -5.62 18.55 11.99
C LYS A 98 -6.65 17.78 11.17
N LEU A 99 -6.18 16.88 10.33
CA LEU A 99 -7.01 15.96 9.55
C LEU A 99 -6.94 14.58 10.18
N ARG A 100 -7.91 14.26 11.04
CA ARG A 100 -7.99 12.93 11.67
C ARG A 100 -8.61 11.95 10.68
N TYR A 101 -8.05 10.76 10.54
CA TYR A 101 -8.64 9.72 9.70
C TYR A 101 -9.02 8.46 10.46
N ARG A 102 -10.01 7.75 9.92
CA ARG A 102 -10.44 6.42 10.36
C ARG A 102 -10.87 5.58 9.16
N HIS A 103 -10.93 4.27 9.37
CA HIS A 103 -11.53 3.34 8.41
C HIS A 103 -12.77 2.68 9.01
N GLU A 104 -13.79 2.51 8.17
CA GLU A 104 -15.06 1.87 8.54
C GLU A 104 -15.63 1.08 7.36
N ALA A 105 -16.40 0.04 7.62
CA ALA A 105 -17.21 -0.64 6.62
C ALA A 105 -18.38 0.26 6.15
N PRO A 106 -19.09 -0.07 5.05
CA PRO A 106 -20.18 0.76 4.53
C PRO A 106 -21.31 1.00 5.52
N ASP A 107 -21.53 0.06 6.44
CA ASP A 107 -22.52 0.13 7.53
C ASP A 107 -22.05 0.94 8.74
N GLY A 108 -20.84 1.52 8.69
CA GLY A 108 -20.23 2.29 9.77
C GLY A 108 -19.48 1.47 10.82
N THR A 109 -19.39 0.15 10.66
CA THR A 109 -18.60 -0.70 11.57
C THR A 109 -17.12 -0.31 11.48
N PRO A 110 -16.42 -0.06 12.60
CA PRO A 110 -15.01 0.31 12.57
C PRO A 110 -14.11 -0.76 11.95
N ASN A 111 -13.01 -0.31 11.32
CA ASN A 111 -11.89 -1.13 10.87
C ASN A 111 -10.59 -0.47 11.34
N THR A 112 -10.21 -0.69 12.59
CA THR A 112 -9.19 0.10 13.29
C THR A 112 -7.85 -0.62 13.47
N HIS A 113 -7.84 -1.93 13.30
CA HIS A 113 -6.68 -2.81 13.41
C HIS A 113 -6.78 -3.88 12.31
N SER A 114 -5.69 -4.55 11.99
CA SER A 114 -5.69 -5.68 11.06
C SER A 114 -4.79 -6.81 11.55
N GLU A 115 -3.61 -6.50 12.05
CA GLU A 115 -2.63 -7.47 12.51
C GLU A 115 -3.15 -8.33 13.68
N HIS A 116 -2.61 -9.54 13.79
CA HIS A 116 -2.97 -10.61 14.73
C HIS A 116 -4.37 -11.21 14.58
N GLN A 117 -5.42 -10.40 14.36
CA GLN A 117 -6.79 -10.91 14.28
C GLN A 117 -7.21 -11.19 12.83
N LYS A 118 -6.91 -10.26 11.93
CA LYS A 118 -7.39 -10.24 10.53
C LYS A 118 -6.23 -10.26 9.52
N LEU A 119 -4.98 -10.33 9.99
CA LEU A 119 -3.77 -10.33 9.18
C LEU A 119 -2.65 -11.06 9.97
N LEU A 120 -2.71 -12.39 9.99
CA LEU A 120 -1.86 -13.21 10.88
C LEU A 120 -0.37 -13.16 10.53
N TYR A 121 -0.06 -13.06 9.23
CA TYR A 121 1.27 -13.30 8.70
C TYR A 121 2.20 -12.07 8.75
N TRP A 122 1.65 -10.87 8.92
CA TRP A 122 2.40 -9.62 8.82
C TRP A 122 3.45 -9.45 9.93
N THR A 123 3.18 -10.10 11.07
CA THR A 123 4.09 -10.19 12.22
C THR A 123 4.94 -11.46 12.22
N ALA A 124 4.73 -12.37 11.26
CA ALA A 124 5.51 -13.60 11.17
C ALA A 124 6.99 -13.29 10.93
N GLU A 125 7.86 -14.11 11.49
CA GLU A 125 9.28 -14.02 11.23
C GLU A 125 9.59 -14.48 9.79
N TYR A 126 10.47 -13.73 9.14
CA TYR A 126 11.00 -14.00 7.82
C TYR A 126 12.45 -13.50 7.80
N LYS A 127 13.42 -14.40 7.58
CA LYS A 127 14.87 -14.07 7.56
C LYS A 127 15.33 -13.22 8.77
N GLY A 128 14.82 -13.52 9.97
CA GLY A 128 15.17 -12.83 11.22
C GLY A 128 14.53 -11.46 11.44
N ARG A 129 13.49 -11.11 10.67
CA ARG A 129 12.68 -9.88 10.81
C ARG A 129 11.19 -10.20 10.71
N THR A 130 10.31 -9.25 11.02
CA THR A 130 8.89 -9.40 10.67
C THR A 130 8.71 -9.30 9.15
N LEU A 131 7.77 -10.05 8.58
CA LEU A 131 7.49 -9.97 7.14
C LEU A 131 7.16 -8.53 6.73
N ALA A 132 6.38 -7.80 7.53
CA ALA A 132 6.12 -6.38 7.31
C ALA A 132 7.41 -5.57 7.08
N SER A 133 8.43 -5.78 7.92
CA SER A 133 9.70 -5.07 7.82
C SER A 133 10.56 -5.56 6.65
N GLU A 134 10.45 -6.82 6.25
CA GLU A 134 11.17 -7.28 5.07
C GLU A 134 10.54 -6.76 3.77
N GLU A 135 9.20 -6.67 3.73
CA GLU A 135 8.43 -6.39 2.52
C GLU A 135 8.77 -5.05 1.86
N PHE A 136 9.16 -4.05 2.66
CA PHE A 136 9.54 -2.72 2.17
C PHE A 136 11.05 -2.45 2.18
N ARG A 137 11.89 -3.46 2.44
CA ARG A 137 13.34 -3.26 2.69
C ARG A 137 14.12 -2.74 1.48
N GLN A 138 13.61 -2.97 0.27
CA GLN A 138 14.15 -2.40 -0.96
C GLN A 138 14.03 -0.87 -1.01
N LEU A 139 13.02 -0.30 -0.35
CA LEU A 139 12.81 1.14 -0.28
C LEU A 139 13.75 1.78 0.75
N TYR A 140 14.29 2.96 0.44
CA TYR A 140 15.17 3.69 1.33
C TYR A 140 15.10 5.21 1.15
N VAL A 141 15.57 5.93 2.16
CA VAL A 141 15.84 7.37 2.10
C VAL A 141 17.30 7.63 2.50
N TYR A 142 17.79 8.85 2.25
CA TYR A 142 19.11 9.29 2.75
C TYR A 142 18.98 10.27 3.91
N GLU A 143 18.12 11.28 3.77
CA GLU A 143 18.00 12.38 4.73
C GLU A 143 16.56 12.57 5.22
N ASP A 144 15.60 12.56 4.29
CA ASP A 144 14.20 12.84 4.56
C ASP A 144 13.26 12.14 3.57
N LEU A 145 11.94 12.31 3.77
CA LEU A 145 10.89 11.84 2.86
C LEU A 145 10.68 12.76 1.65
N LYS A 146 11.54 13.76 1.41
CA LYS A 146 11.44 14.69 0.27
C LYS A 146 12.37 14.30 -0.88
N GLY A 147 12.98 13.12 -0.81
CA GLY A 147 13.97 12.65 -1.77
C GLY A 147 15.32 13.35 -1.65
N SER A 148 15.66 13.95 -0.50
CA SER A 148 16.94 14.63 -0.34
C SER A 148 18.12 13.63 -0.30
N ASN A 149 19.11 13.84 -1.19
CA ASN A 149 20.43 13.18 -1.20
C ASN A 149 21.50 14.20 -1.60
N ARG A 150 21.84 15.13 -0.69
CA ARG A 150 22.72 16.28 -0.99
C ARG A 150 24.13 15.86 -1.37
N SER A 151 24.59 14.73 -0.84
CA SER A 151 25.91 14.17 -1.13
C SER A 151 26.00 13.47 -2.49
N GLY A 152 24.86 13.22 -3.16
CA GLY A 152 24.79 12.45 -4.40
C GLY A 152 25.31 11.02 -4.26
N THR A 153 25.33 10.47 -3.04
CA THR A 153 25.93 9.16 -2.79
C THR A 153 25.00 8.03 -3.23
N THR A 154 25.59 6.89 -3.57
CA THR A 154 24.89 5.61 -3.78
C THR A 154 25.33 4.54 -2.79
N ALA A 155 26.20 4.89 -1.83
CA ALA A 155 26.79 3.94 -0.92
C ALA A 155 25.74 3.29 -0.01
N ASP A 156 25.66 1.95 -0.02
CA ASP A 156 24.66 1.18 0.73
C ASP A 156 24.62 1.50 2.22
N ARG A 157 25.77 1.78 2.85
CA ARG A 157 25.84 2.14 4.27
C ARG A 157 25.12 3.46 4.63
N LYS A 158 24.81 4.28 3.62
CA LYS A 158 24.10 5.56 3.77
C LYS A 158 22.61 5.43 3.47
N LYS A 159 22.17 4.32 2.87
CA LYS A 159 20.75 4.06 2.57
C LYS A 159 20.02 3.67 3.86
N LEU A 160 19.15 4.53 4.35
CA LEU A 160 18.25 4.26 5.47
C LEU A 160 17.05 3.46 4.97
N ARG A 161 17.23 2.14 4.89
CA ARG A 161 16.21 1.21 4.37
C ARG A 161 15.00 1.11 5.29
N VAL A 162 13.80 1.22 4.73
CA VAL A 162 12.53 0.98 5.44
C VAL A 162 12.54 -0.46 5.99
N GLY A 163 11.98 -0.68 7.18
CA GLY A 163 11.98 -1.98 7.83
C GLY A 163 13.32 -2.43 8.46
N LYS A 164 14.46 -1.85 8.04
CA LYS A 164 15.77 -2.07 8.67
C LYS A 164 16.16 -0.91 9.60
N ALA A 165 16.29 0.29 9.06
CA ALA A 165 16.57 1.50 9.84
C ALA A 165 15.34 1.91 10.65
N TYR A 166 14.14 1.66 10.09
CA TYR A 166 12.85 1.95 10.69
C TYR A 166 11.98 0.70 10.65
N PRO A 167 12.05 -0.20 11.65
CA PRO A 167 11.18 -1.36 11.72
C PRO A 167 9.71 -0.96 11.66
N ILE A 168 8.92 -1.68 10.87
CA ILE A 168 7.48 -1.45 10.77
C ILE A 168 6.80 -2.01 12.01
N LYS A 169 6.03 -1.16 12.71
CA LYS A 169 5.31 -1.57 13.92
C LYS A 169 3.91 -2.07 13.56
N ILE A 170 3.30 -2.76 14.52
CA ILE A 170 1.95 -3.30 14.42
C ILE A 170 0.92 -2.22 14.05
N ASP A 171 0.08 -2.57 13.08
CA ASP A 171 -0.97 -1.79 12.40
C ASP A 171 -0.42 -0.48 11.82
N ARG A 172 0.76 -0.55 11.19
CA ARG A 172 1.38 0.60 10.53
C ARG A 172 1.98 0.26 9.18
N GLY A 173 2.00 1.30 8.34
CA GLY A 173 2.66 1.27 7.04
C GLY A 173 4.16 1.62 7.08
N PRO A 174 4.80 1.73 5.90
CA PRO A 174 6.22 2.08 5.78
C PRO A 174 6.56 3.50 6.27
N THR A 175 5.58 4.41 6.31
CA THR A 175 5.74 5.76 6.93
C THR A 175 5.44 5.78 8.44
N ASN A 176 5.17 4.60 9.02
CA ASN A 176 4.91 4.37 10.43
C ASN A 176 3.67 5.15 10.96
N GLN A 177 2.73 5.52 10.09
CA GLN A 177 1.41 6.02 10.47
C GLN A 177 0.49 4.86 10.89
N ARG A 178 -0.40 5.07 11.88
CA ARG A 178 -1.34 4.03 12.33
C ARG A 178 -2.41 3.76 11.28
N LEU A 179 -2.89 2.53 11.19
CA LEU A 179 -4.02 2.15 10.33
C LEU A 179 -5.26 3.06 10.53
N SER A 180 -5.53 3.49 11.75
CA SER A 180 -6.69 4.32 12.09
C SER A 180 -6.40 5.20 13.31
N GLY A 181 -7.10 6.34 13.40
CA GLY A 181 -7.06 7.23 14.56
C GLY A 181 -5.84 8.16 14.62
N ASP A 182 -5.02 8.20 13.56
CA ASP A 182 -3.90 9.13 13.42
C ASP A 182 -4.31 10.40 12.63
N TYR A 183 -3.33 11.25 12.33
CA TYR A 183 -3.51 12.43 11.49
C TYR A 183 -2.81 12.30 10.13
N LEU A 184 -3.42 12.88 9.09
CA LEU A 184 -2.75 13.04 7.79
C LEU A 184 -1.59 14.03 7.93
N ARG A 185 -0.50 13.76 7.21
CA ARG A 185 0.70 14.60 7.15
C ARG A 185 0.76 15.31 5.81
N PHE A 186 1.24 16.55 5.78
CA PHE A 186 1.38 17.30 4.55
C PHE A 186 2.70 16.95 3.85
N SER A 187 2.62 16.50 2.59
CA SER A 187 3.75 16.07 1.76
C SER A 187 4.68 17.23 1.35
N GLY A 188 4.23 18.48 1.49
CA GLY A 188 5.02 19.65 1.13
C GLY A 188 5.16 19.82 -0.39
N PRO A 189 6.05 20.73 -0.85
CA PRO A 189 6.13 21.10 -2.26
C PRO A 189 6.77 20.04 -3.17
N THR A 190 7.37 19.01 -2.61
CA THR A 190 8.08 17.95 -3.35
C THR A 190 7.32 16.63 -3.39
N GLY A 191 6.26 16.48 -2.58
CA GLY A 191 5.65 15.18 -2.35
C GLY A 191 6.49 14.31 -1.41
N THR A 192 6.03 13.08 -1.17
CA THR A 192 6.78 12.07 -0.44
C THR A 192 7.48 11.14 -1.42
N VAL A 193 8.82 11.15 -1.37
CA VAL A 193 9.69 10.40 -2.29
C VAL A 193 10.62 9.50 -1.50
N VAL A 194 10.64 8.23 -1.88
CA VAL A 194 11.63 7.24 -1.45
C VAL A 194 12.44 6.76 -2.64
N PHE A 195 13.51 6.02 -2.40
CA PHE A 195 14.36 5.47 -3.45
C PHE A 195 14.35 3.95 -3.42
N THR A 196 14.60 3.35 -4.58
CA THR A 196 14.93 1.93 -4.74
C THR A 196 16.07 1.78 -5.77
N ASP A 197 16.62 0.58 -5.89
CA ASP A 197 17.63 0.27 -6.90
C ASP A 197 17.01 -0.56 -8.03
N SER A 198 17.54 -0.40 -9.24
CA SER A 198 17.20 -1.23 -10.41
C SER A 198 18.47 -1.77 -11.05
N PRO A 199 18.39 -2.76 -11.96
CA PRO A 199 19.57 -3.27 -12.67
C PRO A 199 20.29 -2.22 -13.52
N ALA A 200 19.59 -1.16 -13.93
CA ALA A 200 20.13 -0.13 -14.81
C ALA A 200 20.53 1.15 -14.07
N MET A 201 19.99 1.39 -12.87
CA MET A 201 20.10 2.67 -12.18
C MET A 201 19.95 2.48 -10.66
N GLU A 202 20.89 3.06 -9.90
CA GLU A 202 20.78 3.24 -8.45
C GLU A 202 19.97 4.52 -8.14
N ASN A 203 19.37 4.59 -6.94
CA ASN A 203 18.58 5.74 -6.49
C ASN A 203 17.41 6.08 -7.43
N VAL A 204 16.68 5.08 -7.93
CA VAL A 204 15.44 5.29 -8.68
C VAL A 204 14.39 5.91 -7.74
N PRO A 205 13.90 7.13 -8.01
CA PRO A 205 12.91 7.77 -7.16
C PRO A 205 11.54 7.11 -7.35
N ILE A 206 10.88 6.81 -6.23
CA ILE A 206 9.49 6.34 -6.15
C ILE A 206 8.69 7.42 -5.42
N GLU A 207 7.79 8.07 -6.15
CA GLU A 207 6.85 9.03 -5.58
C GLU A 207 5.69 8.28 -4.93
N LEU A 208 5.61 8.33 -3.59
CA LEU A 208 4.50 7.73 -2.83
C LEU A 208 3.30 8.66 -2.75
N SER A 209 3.51 9.96 -2.92
CA SER A 209 2.46 10.96 -2.98
C SER A 209 2.87 12.21 -3.76
N PRO A 210 1.90 12.88 -4.40
CA PRO A 210 2.17 14.11 -5.12
C PRO A 210 2.39 15.30 -4.17
N PRO A 211 3.06 16.36 -4.66
CA PRO A 211 3.19 17.62 -3.94
C PRO A 211 1.87 18.21 -3.43
N ASN A 212 1.96 18.90 -2.29
CA ASN A 212 0.87 19.65 -1.65
C ASN A 212 -0.35 18.79 -1.29
N THR A 213 -0.10 17.59 -0.78
CA THR A 213 -1.11 16.59 -0.46
C THR A 213 -1.04 16.24 1.01
N TRP A 214 -2.19 16.03 1.63
CA TRP A 214 -2.31 15.47 2.98
C TRP A 214 -2.39 13.96 2.88
N GLU A 215 -1.54 13.23 3.60
CA GLU A 215 -1.36 11.80 3.34
C GLU A 215 -1.32 10.93 4.59
N ALA A 216 -1.78 9.69 4.42
CA ALA A 216 -1.40 8.54 5.22
C ALA A 216 -1.06 7.38 4.28
N LEU A 217 0.19 6.92 4.30
CA LEU A 217 0.73 6.06 3.24
C LEU A 217 0.95 4.61 3.68
N GLY A 218 0.54 3.68 2.82
CA GLY A 218 0.83 2.25 2.93
C GLY A 218 0.24 1.56 4.16
N LEU A 219 -0.96 1.95 4.55
CA LEU A 219 -1.67 1.40 5.71
C LEU A 219 -2.05 -0.08 5.48
N PRO A 220 -1.82 -0.97 6.46
CA PRO A 220 -2.08 -2.40 6.33
C PRO A 220 -3.57 -2.73 6.57
N LEU A 221 -4.45 -2.17 5.74
CA LEU A 221 -5.91 -2.33 5.83
C LEU A 221 -6.37 -3.65 5.19
N THR A 222 -7.32 -4.32 5.86
CA THR A 222 -7.95 -5.56 5.40
C THR A 222 -9.43 -5.34 5.06
N PRO A 223 -10.07 -6.19 4.26
CA PRO A 223 -11.50 -6.07 3.94
C PRO A 223 -12.42 -6.54 5.07
N PHE A 224 -11.90 -6.72 6.29
CA PHE A 224 -12.65 -7.24 7.43
C PHE A 224 -12.83 -6.15 8.48
N ALA A 225 -14.07 -5.91 8.89
CA ALA A 225 -14.35 -4.99 9.99
C ALA A 225 -13.87 -5.55 11.34
N ASP A 226 -13.82 -4.72 12.38
CA ASP A 226 -13.28 -5.09 13.70
C ASP A 226 -14.09 -6.16 14.43
N ASN A 227 -15.37 -6.29 14.10
CA ASN A 227 -16.23 -7.35 14.63
C ASN A 227 -16.10 -8.69 13.89
N ALA A 228 -15.27 -8.75 12.83
CA ALA A 228 -15.03 -9.98 12.11
C ALA A 228 -14.36 -11.01 13.06
N PRO A 229 -14.69 -12.31 12.90
CA PRO A 229 -14.04 -13.34 13.69
C PRO A 229 -12.53 -13.37 13.38
N THR A 230 -11.76 -13.98 14.26
CA THR A 230 -10.32 -14.22 14.02
C THR A 230 -10.10 -14.96 12.70
N ALA A 231 -8.96 -14.75 12.05
CA ALA A 231 -8.67 -15.25 10.70
C ALA A 231 -9.04 -16.74 10.46
N PHE A 232 -8.80 -17.63 11.43
CA PHE A 232 -9.15 -19.06 11.34
C PHE A 232 -10.64 -19.36 11.12
N PHE A 233 -11.53 -18.44 11.49
CA PHE A 233 -12.98 -18.63 11.45
C PHE A 233 -13.68 -17.67 10.48
N LEU A 234 -12.92 -16.87 9.73
CA LEU A 234 -13.46 -16.00 8.70
C LEU A 234 -14.23 -16.81 7.65
N LYS A 235 -15.39 -16.30 7.26
CA LYS A 235 -16.19 -16.80 6.15
C LYS A 235 -16.11 -15.80 5.00
N GLU A 236 -16.37 -16.28 3.80
CA GLU A 236 -16.44 -15.42 2.60
C GLU A 236 -17.50 -14.30 2.77
N SER A 237 -18.60 -14.58 3.49
CA SER A 237 -19.63 -13.60 3.83
C SER A 237 -19.16 -12.49 4.78
N ASP A 238 -18.00 -12.62 5.41
CA ASP A 238 -17.44 -11.61 6.32
C ASP A 238 -16.65 -10.55 5.56
N ILE A 239 -16.34 -10.77 4.27
CA ILE A 239 -15.64 -9.82 3.41
C ILE A 239 -16.51 -8.56 3.25
N ARG A 240 -15.89 -7.41 3.44
CA ARG A 240 -16.44 -6.06 3.19
C ARG A 240 -15.51 -5.38 2.19
N PRO A 241 -15.69 -5.64 0.88
CA PRO A 241 -14.69 -5.26 -0.11
C PRO A 241 -14.61 -3.76 -0.35
N PHE A 242 -15.56 -2.97 0.16
CA PHE A 242 -15.53 -1.50 0.08
C PHE A 242 -15.43 -0.93 1.49
N GLN A 243 -14.22 -0.64 1.95
CA GLN A 243 -14.03 0.13 3.18
C GLN A 243 -14.18 1.62 2.87
N ARG A 244 -14.43 2.45 3.88
CA ARG A 244 -14.48 3.91 3.76
C ARG A 244 -13.31 4.49 4.55
N ALA A 245 -12.42 5.22 3.88
CA ALA A 245 -11.48 6.11 4.55
C ALA A 245 -12.19 7.42 4.84
N VAL A 246 -12.36 7.74 6.11
CA VAL A 246 -13.08 8.92 6.56
C VAL A 246 -12.09 9.92 7.14
N VAL A 247 -12.08 11.14 6.62
CA VAL A 247 -11.21 12.23 7.07
C VAL A 247 -12.06 13.35 7.65
N THR A 248 -11.83 13.64 8.93
CA THR A 248 -12.54 14.67 9.68
C THR A 248 -11.58 15.83 9.99
N LEU A 249 -12.01 17.07 9.69
CA LEU A 249 -11.31 18.26 10.14
C LEU A 249 -11.56 18.46 11.65
N VAL A 250 -10.50 18.51 12.44
CA VAL A 250 -10.58 18.72 13.90
C VAL A 250 -9.76 19.93 14.31
N ASP A 251 -10.18 20.59 15.39
CA ASP A 251 -9.39 21.64 16.04
C ASP A 251 -8.09 21.04 16.60
N ALA A 252 -6.95 21.69 16.33
CA ALA A 252 -5.63 21.12 16.64
C ALA A 252 -5.35 21.04 18.15
N ALA A 253 -5.92 21.94 18.96
CA ALA A 253 -5.68 21.99 20.40
C ALA A 253 -6.61 21.04 21.18
N THR A 254 -7.87 20.96 20.76
CA THR A 254 -8.92 20.23 21.49
C THR A 254 -9.26 18.88 20.90
N GLY A 255 -8.90 18.61 19.63
CA GLY A 255 -9.26 17.38 18.91
C GLY A 255 -10.75 17.25 18.60
N LYS A 256 -11.56 18.29 18.88
CA LYS A 256 -13.00 18.30 18.60
C LYS A 256 -13.26 18.53 17.11
N PRO A 257 -14.28 17.87 16.51
CA PRO A 257 -14.65 18.13 15.12
C PRO A 257 -14.99 19.60 14.88
N VAL A 258 -14.48 20.15 13.78
CA VAL A 258 -14.90 21.47 13.30
C VAL A 258 -16.27 21.33 12.67
N LEU A 259 -17.24 22.12 13.13
CA LEU A 259 -18.59 22.10 12.60
C LEU A 259 -18.73 23.05 11.42
N GLY A 260 -19.41 22.60 10.37
CA GLY A 260 -19.91 23.43 9.29
C GLY A 260 -21.10 24.28 9.73
N ARG A 261 -21.59 25.14 8.83
CA ARG A 261 -22.81 25.95 9.07
C ARG A 261 -24.07 25.11 9.19
N ASP A 262 -24.07 23.90 8.63
CA ASP A 262 -25.10 22.88 8.79
C ASP A 262 -25.09 22.24 10.20
N GLY A 263 -24.19 22.68 11.09
CA GLY A 263 -24.02 22.12 12.43
C GLY A 263 -23.36 20.74 12.44
N LYS A 264 -22.94 20.22 11.28
CA LYS A 264 -22.35 18.88 11.13
C LYS A 264 -20.83 18.97 11.09
N PRO A 265 -20.11 17.93 11.55
CA PRO A 265 -18.67 17.83 11.34
C PRO A 265 -18.29 18.00 9.87
N ILE A 266 -17.21 18.74 9.61
CA ILE A 266 -16.60 18.81 8.29
C ILE A 266 -15.82 17.52 8.08
N GLU A 267 -16.41 16.64 7.28
CA GLU A 267 -15.90 15.30 7.00
C GLU A 267 -16.08 14.99 5.51
N ALA A 268 -15.11 14.25 4.96
CA ALA A 268 -15.24 13.62 3.65
C ALA A 268 -14.83 12.16 3.77
N PHE A 269 -15.25 11.34 2.82
CA PHE A 269 -14.82 9.95 2.75
C PHE A 269 -14.46 9.55 1.33
N GLY A 270 -13.48 8.67 1.22
CA GLY A 270 -13.12 7.95 0.01
C GLY A 270 -13.53 6.50 0.19
N THR A 271 -13.85 5.84 -0.92
CA THR A 271 -14.10 4.39 -0.91
C THR A 271 -12.79 3.68 -1.21
N ASN A 272 -12.47 2.71 -0.36
CA ASN A 272 -11.30 1.87 -0.41
C ASN A 272 -11.74 0.47 -0.86
N PRO A 273 -11.72 0.17 -2.18
CA PRO A 273 -11.86 -1.21 -2.62
C PRO A 273 -10.69 -2.03 -2.06
N ILE A 274 -10.97 -3.15 -1.41
CA ILE A 274 -9.99 -4.10 -0.88
C ILE A 274 -10.48 -5.50 -1.22
N ASP A 275 -9.67 -6.25 -1.92
CA ASP A 275 -9.98 -7.55 -2.51
C ASP A 275 -9.26 -8.66 -1.76
N VAL A 276 -9.85 -9.85 -1.82
CA VAL A 276 -9.22 -11.11 -1.46
C VAL A 276 -9.26 -11.97 -2.70
N PRO A 277 -8.15 -12.14 -3.43
CA PRO A 277 -8.14 -12.95 -4.64
C PRO A 277 -8.72 -14.33 -4.34
N ALA A 278 -9.74 -14.70 -5.11
CA ALA A 278 -10.42 -15.98 -4.96
C ALA A 278 -9.62 -17.10 -5.64
N CYS A 279 -8.31 -17.19 -5.34
CA CYS A 279 -7.40 -18.16 -5.92
C CYS A 279 -7.89 -19.59 -5.74
N ASP A 280 -8.60 -19.85 -4.64
CA ASP A 280 -9.23 -21.14 -4.38
C ASP A 280 -10.29 -21.52 -5.41
N ARG A 281 -10.90 -20.58 -6.13
CA ARG A 281 -11.87 -20.90 -7.19
C ARG A 281 -11.25 -21.68 -8.35
N CYS A 282 -9.96 -21.46 -8.61
CA CYS A 282 -9.22 -22.15 -9.66
C CYS A 282 -8.30 -23.24 -9.08
N HIS A 283 -7.57 -22.92 -8.01
CA HIS A 283 -6.52 -23.78 -7.45
C HIS A 283 -7.01 -24.78 -6.38
N ALA A 284 -8.31 -24.84 -6.11
CA ALA A 284 -8.92 -25.88 -5.27
C ALA A 284 -9.51 -27.05 -6.08
N THR A 285 -8.99 -27.32 -7.28
CA THR A 285 -9.55 -28.32 -8.19
C THR A 285 -8.48 -29.27 -8.74
N GLU A 286 -8.90 -30.49 -9.09
CA GLU A 286 -8.04 -31.44 -9.82
C GLU A 286 -7.65 -30.91 -11.21
N ASN A 287 -8.42 -29.99 -11.79
CA ASN A 287 -8.06 -29.35 -13.06
C ASN A 287 -6.78 -28.51 -12.95
N ALA A 288 -6.47 -27.96 -11.76
CA ALA A 288 -5.28 -27.13 -11.56
C ALA A 288 -4.00 -27.97 -11.48
N ASN A 289 -4.02 -29.04 -10.66
CA ASN A 289 -2.81 -29.80 -10.32
C ASN A 289 -2.78 -31.22 -10.93
N GLY A 290 -3.86 -31.66 -11.57
CA GLY A 290 -4.01 -33.03 -12.06
C GLY A 290 -3.73 -34.06 -10.96
N ASP A 291 -2.90 -35.05 -11.28
CA ASP A 291 -2.51 -36.14 -10.38
C ASP A 291 -1.72 -35.65 -9.14
N THR A 292 -1.18 -34.43 -9.18
CA THR A 292 -0.43 -33.85 -8.05
C THR A 292 -1.33 -33.20 -6.99
N PHE A 293 -2.64 -33.07 -7.24
CA PHE A 293 -3.64 -32.43 -6.34
C PHE A 293 -3.79 -33.07 -4.94
N THR A 294 -2.99 -34.10 -4.63
CA THR A 294 -2.92 -34.76 -3.33
C THR A 294 -2.50 -33.81 -2.21
N LYS A 295 -1.52 -32.91 -2.41
CA LYS A 295 -1.07 -31.98 -1.36
C LYS A 295 -2.16 -31.00 -0.94
N TYR A 296 -2.94 -30.48 -1.89
CA TYR A 296 -4.14 -29.69 -1.60
C TYR A 296 -5.10 -30.44 -0.68
N LYS A 297 -5.47 -31.68 -1.02
CA LYS A 297 -6.44 -32.47 -0.24
C LYS A 297 -5.95 -32.68 1.19
N GLN A 298 -4.66 -32.96 1.37
CA GLN A 298 -4.03 -33.10 2.68
C GLN A 298 -4.09 -31.80 3.48
N GLU A 299 -3.78 -30.67 2.85
CA GLU A 299 -3.76 -29.38 3.52
C GLU A 299 -5.16 -28.90 3.91
N TYR A 300 -6.13 -29.03 3.01
CA TYR A 300 -7.52 -28.72 3.28
C TYR A 300 -8.05 -29.56 4.45
N ALA A 301 -7.76 -30.87 4.46
CA ALA A 301 -8.18 -31.76 5.53
C ALA A 301 -7.56 -31.38 6.87
N TYR A 302 -6.29 -30.98 6.89
CA TYR A 302 -5.64 -30.50 8.10
C TYR A 302 -6.33 -29.26 8.68
N TRP A 303 -6.49 -28.20 7.90
CA TRP A 303 -7.13 -26.97 8.40
C TRP A 303 -8.58 -27.20 8.78
N ARG A 304 -9.32 -27.88 7.92
CA ARG A 304 -10.76 -28.08 8.12
C ARG A 304 -11.06 -29.04 9.28
N LYS A 305 -10.32 -30.15 9.40
CA LYS A 305 -10.64 -31.23 10.34
C LYS A 305 -9.78 -31.20 11.60
N ALA A 306 -8.46 -31.06 11.45
CA ALA A 306 -7.55 -31.05 12.59
C ALA A 306 -7.59 -29.71 13.33
N MET A 307 -7.48 -28.60 12.59
CA MET A 307 -7.50 -27.24 13.17
C MET A 307 -8.92 -26.66 13.31
N ARG A 308 -9.93 -27.35 12.77
CA ARG A 308 -11.36 -27.00 12.88
C ARG A 308 -11.68 -25.57 12.41
N THR A 309 -10.95 -25.07 11.41
CA THR A 309 -11.15 -23.74 10.84
C THR A 309 -12.45 -23.66 10.03
N SER A 310 -12.82 -22.45 9.59
CA SER A 310 -13.87 -22.30 8.56
C SER A 310 -13.47 -23.03 7.26
N ASP A 311 -14.48 -23.36 6.46
CA ASP A 311 -14.26 -23.92 5.11
C ASP A 311 -13.50 -22.94 4.22
N TYR A 312 -13.89 -21.67 4.25
CA TYR A 312 -13.26 -20.62 3.46
C TYR A 312 -11.76 -20.50 3.77
N PHE A 313 -11.38 -20.45 5.05
CA PHE A 313 -9.97 -20.41 5.45
C PHE A 313 -9.22 -21.67 4.97
N ALA A 314 -9.78 -22.86 5.20
CA ALA A 314 -9.15 -24.11 4.78
C ALA A 314 -8.90 -24.18 3.27
N ARG A 315 -9.84 -23.69 2.44
CA ARG A 315 -9.69 -23.60 0.99
C ARG A 315 -8.54 -22.67 0.59
N LEU A 316 -8.44 -21.48 1.18
CA LEU A 316 -7.36 -20.53 0.90
C LEU A 316 -5.99 -21.11 1.24
N LYS A 317 -5.85 -21.73 2.41
CA LYS A 317 -4.61 -22.39 2.85
C LYS A 317 -4.17 -23.48 1.87
N ALA A 318 -5.11 -24.33 1.47
CA ALA A 318 -4.85 -25.43 0.57
C ALA A 318 -4.56 -24.96 -0.86
N ALA A 319 -5.23 -23.90 -1.32
CA ALA A 319 -4.97 -23.29 -2.62
C ALA A 319 -3.56 -22.71 -2.70
N ALA A 320 -3.01 -22.13 -1.63
CA ALA A 320 -1.63 -21.67 -1.61
C ALA A 320 -0.62 -22.83 -1.80
N ILE A 321 -0.84 -23.98 -1.15
CA ILE A 321 -0.01 -25.18 -1.37
C ILE A 321 -0.14 -25.69 -2.81
N SER A 322 -1.37 -25.68 -3.35
CA SER A 322 -1.64 -26.07 -4.74
C SER A 322 -0.85 -25.21 -5.73
N ILE A 323 -0.86 -23.90 -5.55
CA ILE A 323 -0.12 -22.93 -6.37
C ILE A 323 1.41 -23.16 -6.28
N LEU A 324 1.94 -23.36 -5.07
CA LEU A 324 3.37 -23.63 -4.89
C LEU A 324 3.80 -24.95 -5.52
N GLU A 325 2.94 -25.97 -5.50
CA GLU A 325 3.20 -27.24 -6.17
C GLU A 325 3.23 -27.10 -7.71
N ILE A 326 2.32 -26.31 -8.29
CA ILE A 326 2.39 -25.98 -9.73
C ILE A 326 3.71 -25.27 -10.03
N HIS A 327 4.11 -24.33 -9.18
CA HIS A 327 5.34 -23.57 -9.37
C HIS A 327 6.57 -24.49 -9.32
N ASP A 328 6.63 -25.42 -8.37
CA ASP A 328 7.70 -26.43 -8.30
C ASP A 328 7.75 -27.28 -9.57
N ALA A 329 6.60 -27.75 -10.07
CA ALA A 329 6.53 -28.62 -11.24
C ALA A 329 6.86 -27.91 -12.57
N ARG A 330 6.45 -26.65 -12.73
CA ARG A 330 6.64 -25.89 -13.98
C ARG A 330 7.96 -25.14 -14.03
N ASN A 331 8.45 -24.67 -12.89
CA ASN A 331 9.62 -23.79 -12.81
C ASN A 331 10.82 -24.43 -12.10
N GLY A 332 10.68 -25.68 -11.63
CA GLY A 332 11.75 -26.41 -10.97
C GLY A 332 12.13 -25.84 -9.61
N THR A 333 11.22 -25.14 -8.93
CA THR A 333 11.45 -24.72 -7.53
C THR A 333 11.26 -25.89 -6.54
N ALA A 334 11.66 -25.68 -5.30
CA ALA A 334 11.54 -26.65 -4.20
C ALA A 334 10.67 -26.17 -3.03
N PHE A 335 9.75 -25.25 -3.26
CA PHE A 335 9.00 -24.59 -2.18
C PHE A 335 8.20 -25.57 -1.32
N THR A 336 7.72 -26.66 -1.91
CA THR A 336 6.97 -27.72 -1.22
C THR A 336 7.79 -28.97 -0.89
N ALA A 337 9.12 -28.95 -1.09
CA ALA A 337 9.98 -30.13 -0.91
C ALA A 337 10.01 -30.67 0.53
N HIS A 338 9.81 -29.80 1.51
CA HIS A 338 9.72 -30.17 2.92
C HIS A 338 8.27 -30.26 3.42
N TYR A 339 7.28 -29.98 2.59
CA TYR A 339 5.88 -30.08 2.99
C TYR A 339 5.42 -31.55 3.06
N PRO A 340 4.61 -31.93 4.07
CA PRO A 340 4.25 -31.12 5.24
C PRO A 340 5.33 -31.16 6.33
N ALA A 341 5.80 -29.99 6.78
CA ALA A 341 6.73 -29.89 7.92
C ALA A 341 6.56 -28.57 8.68
N GLY A 342 7.13 -28.49 9.89
CA GLY A 342 7.13 -27.27 10.68
C GLY A 342 5.87 -27.10 11.56
N GLY A 343 6.12 -26.67 12.80
CA GLY A 343 5.17 -26.53 13.90
C GLY A 343 4.92 -25.08 14.32
N THR A 344 4.76 -24.17 13.36
CA THR A 344 4.18 -22.85 13.67
C THR A 344 2.66 -22.92 13.52
N VAL A 345 1.93 -22.02 14.17
CA VAL A 345 0.45 -21.94 14.06
C VAL A 345 -0.04 -21.48 12.67
N VAL A 346 0.87 -21.14 11.75
CA VAL A 346 0.55 -20.35 10.56
C VAL A 346 0.98 -21.00 9.24
N THR A 347 2.11 -21.71 9.18
CA THR A 347 2.61 -22.38 7.96
C THR A 347 3.17 -23.78 8.22
N ARG A 348 3.04 -24.66 7.22
CA ARG A 348 3.51 -26.06 7.21
C ARG A 348 4.50 -26.38 6.09
N LEU A 349 5.22 -25.38 5.57
CA LEU A 349 6.23 -25.59 4.53
C LEU A 349 7.53 -26.23 5.04
N GLY A 350 7.79 -26.16 6.35
CA GLY A 350 9.09 -26.53 6.93
C GLY A 350 10.17 -25.46 6.80
N HIS A 351 9.82 -24.29 6.25
CA HIS A 351 10.66 -23.09 6.13
C HIS A 351 9.77 -21.83 6.16
N ASP A 352 10.37 -20.64 6.00
CA ASP A 352 9.67 -19.36 5.99
C ASP A 352 8.63 -19.25 4.85
N SER A 353 7.70 -18.28 4.91
CA SER A 353 6.77 -18.02 3.80
C SER A 353 7.49 -17.78 2.46
N VAL A 354 6.93 -18.19 1.33
CA VAL A 354 7.47 -17.83 0.02
C VAL A 354 7.13 -16.37 -0.30
N ARG A 355 8.15 -15.53 -0.45
CA ARG A 355 7.98 -14.14 -0.90
C ARG A 355 8.30 -14.04 -2.39
N CYS A 356 7.29 -13.81 -3.23
CA CYS A 356 7.45 -13.79 -4.69
C CYS A 356 8.46 -12.71 -5.15
N GLN A 357 8.48 -11.58 -4.46
CA GLN A 357 9.34 -10.43 -4.74
C GLN A 357 10.83 -10.70 -4.48
N ASP A 358 11.19 -11.85 -3.90
CA ASP A 358 12.58 -12.25 -3.80
C ASP A 358 13.15 -12.72 -5.15
N CYS A 359 12.27 -13.05 -6.11
CA CYS A 359 12.64 -13.55 -7.43
C CYS A 359 12.00 -12.73 -8.58
N HIS A 360 10.86 -12.10 -8.34
CA HIS A 360 10.12 -11.36 -9.38
C HIS A 360 10.12 -9.86 -9.12
N ALA A 361 10.24 -9.09 -10.21
CA ALA A 361 9.99 -7.67 -10.17
C ALA A 361 8.53 -7.40 -9.74
N ASP A 362 8.37 -6.33 -8.97
CA ASP A 362 7.11 -5.89 -8.41
C ASP A 362 7.14 -4.37 -8.25
N ASN A 363 6.31 -3.69 -9.02
CA ASN A 363 6.21 -2.24 -9.01
C ASN A 363 5.49 -1.70 -7.77
N VAL A 364 4.69 -2.50 -7.06
CA VAL A 364 3.95 -2.08 -5.85
C VAL A 364 4.91 -1.80 -4.71
N VAL A 365 5.86 -2.71 -4.50
CA VAL A 365 6.85 -2.58 -3.45
C VAL A 365 8.17 -1.98 -3.95
N GLY A 366 8.30 -1.70 -5.24
CA GLY A 366 9.50 -1.11 -5.82
C GLY A 366 10.67 -2.09 -5.93
N VAL A 367 10.38 -3.37 -6.15
CA VAL A 367 11.38 -4.35 -6.60
C VAL A 367 11.46 -4.27 -8.12
N LEU A 368 12.49 -3.62 -8.65
CA LEU A 368 12.55 -3.27 -10.08
C LEU A 368 13.30 -4.31 -10.93
N ALA A 369 13.55 -5.51 -10.40
CA ALA A 369 14.34 -6.54 -11.06
C ALA A 369 13.77 -7.92 -10.80
N SER A 370 13.58 -8.70 -11.87
CA SER A 370 13.41 -10.15 -11.78
C SER A 370 14.78 -10.82 -11.82
N LYS A 371 14.92 -11.92 -11.08
CA LYS A 371 16.08 -12.80 -11.16
C LYS A 371 16.04 -13.63 -12.43
N ARG A 372 17.22 -14.04 -12.90
CA ARG A 372 17.34 -15.07 -13.94
C ARG A 372 17.32 -16.44 -13.31
N ILE A 373 17.01 -17.46 -14.10
CA ILE A 373 17.02 -18.87 -13.68
C ILE A 373 18.36 -19.26 -13.05
N ARG A 374 19.49 -18.81 -13.61
CA ARG A 374 20.83 -19.07 -13.04
C ARG A 374 21.02 -18.49 -11.63
N ASP A 375 20.27 -17.45 -11.27
CA ASP A 375 20.38 -16.75 -9.99
C ASP A 375 19.51 -17.40 -8.89
N VAL A 376 18.70 -18.41 -9.24
CA VAL A 376 17.94 -19.21 -8.26
C VAL A 376 18.94 -19.93 -7.35
N PRO A 377 18.91 -19.73 -6.02
CA PRO A 377 19.79 -20.42 -5.09
C PRO A 377 19.64 -21.94 -5.22
N ALA A 378 20.74 -22.69 -5.10
CA ALA A 378 20.68 -24.15 -5.19
C ALA A 378 19.73 -24.77 -4.13
N SER A 379 19.57 -24.12 -2.97
CA SER A 379 18.62 -24.51 -1.93
C SER A 379 17.15 -24.34 -2.31
N GLU A 380 16.85 -23.54 -3.33
CA GLU A 380 15.49 -23.27 -3.82
C GLU A 380 15.18 -24.04 -5.12
N ARG A 381 16.14 -24.80 -5.66
CA ARG A 381 15.97 -25.64 -6.86
C ARG A 381 15.45 -27.02 -6.48
N GLY A 382 14.36 -27.42 -7.11
CA GLY A 382 13.73 -28.72 -6.96
C GLY A 382 14.40 -29.81 -7.77
N PRO A 383 14.03 -31.09 -7.54
CA PRO A 383 14.61 -32.23 -8.25
C PRO A 383 14.36 -32.19 -9.77
N ASP A 384 13.31 -31.50 -10.20
CA ASP A 384 12.97 -31.33 -11.60
C ASP A 384 13.75 -30.21 -12.31
N PHE A 385 14.47 -29.35 -11.58
CA PHE A 385 15.14 -28.18 -12.16
C PHE A 385 16.08 -28.55 -13.32
N GLU A 386 16.94 -29.56 -13.12
CA GLU A 386 17.86 -30.03 -14.17
C GLU A 386 17.13 -30.77 -15.31
N ARG A 387 16.04 -31.49 -14.98
CA ARG A 387 15.22 -32.21 -15.98
C ARG A 387 14.50 -31.25 -16.92
N LEU A 388 14.02 -30.13 -16.40
CA LEU A 388 13.35 -29.08 -17.17
C LEU A 388 14.33 -28.36 -18.11
N ASN A 389 15.64 -28.46 -17.86
CA ASN A 389 16.72 -27.80 -18.61
C ASN A 389 16.37 -26.34 -18.97
N PRO A 390 16.00 -25.51 -17.98
CA PRO A 390 15.57 -24.14 -18.24
C PRO A 390 16.73 -23.31 -18.77
N ASP A 391 16.43 -22.37 -19.67
CA ASP A 391 17.43 -21.41 -20.17
C ASP A 391 18.00 -20.62 -18.98
N PRO A 392 19.32 -20.70 -18.68
CA PRO A 392 19.91 -20.04 -17.53
C PRO A 392 19.81 -18.51 -17.58
N ASP A 393 19.67 -17.93 -18.78
CA ASP A 393 19.54 -16.49 -18.99
C ASP A 393 18.10 -16.00 -19.00
N ALA A 394 17.11 -16.90 -19.05
CA ALA A 394 15.70 -16.54 -18.96
C ALA A 394 15.36 -15.98 -17.56
N LEU A 395 14.38 -15.06 -17.53
CA LEU A 395 13.80 -14.58 -16.28
C LEU A 395 12.95 -15.69 -15.65
N ILE A 396 12.92 -15.75 -14.32
CA ILE A 396 12.02 -16.67 -13.62
C ILE A 396 10.57 -16.22 -13.90
N PRO A 397 9.72 -17.07 -14.50
CA PRO A 397 8.33 -16.73 -14.81
C PRO A 397 7.57 -16.34 -13.54
N PRO A 398 6.84 -15.20 -13.52
CA PRO A 398 6.06 -14.82 -12.34
C PRO A 398 4.96 -15.83 -12.06
N LEU A 399 4.55 -15.92 -10.80
CA LEU A 399 3.43 -16.76 -10.38
C LEU A 399 2.16 -16.52 -11.22
N THR A 400 1.94 -15.31 -11.73
CA THR A 400 0.82 -15.00 -12.63
C THR A 400 0.78 -15.84 -13.91
N GLU A 401 1.91 -16.36 -14.38
CA GLU A 401 1.98 -17.32 -15.49
C GLU A 401 1.77 -18.78 -15.03
N ALA A 402 1.86 -19.05 -13.73
CA ALA A 402 1.48 -20.32 -13.11
C ALA A 402 0.02 -20.34 -12.62
N LEU A 403 -0.58 -19.15 -12.38
CA LEU A 403 -1.98 -18.96 -11.98
C LEU A 403 -2.96 -19.01 -13.18
N HIS A 404 -2.44 -18.82 -14.40
CA HIS A 404 -3.17 -18.97 -15.67
C HIS A 404 -2.63 -20.17 -16.46
#